data_AF-A0A1H6F0P8-F1
#
_entry.id   AF-A0A1H6F0P8-F1
#
_cell.length_a   1.000
_cell.length_b   1.000
_cell.length_c   1.000
_cell.angle_alpha   90.00
_cell.angle_beta   90.00
_cell.angle_gamma   90.00
#
_symmetry.space_group_name_H-M   'P 1'
#
loop_
_entity.id
_entity.type
_entity.pdbx_description
1 polymer ?
#
loop_
_entity_poly.entity_id
_entity_poly.type
_entity_poly.pdbx_seq_one_letter_code
_entity_poly.pdbx_strand_id
1 'polypeptide(L)'
;MPPNSDRTAALVRMAGYGAHDPLMVGVQQDGAPPVFLARGRTATGEPLTAGAIVYTASLSKQVTAACAALLVRQGRLDVESTLAQWMPELPAWAGGVRLRHLISHTSGLPEGVEFDDLHRARLDRTTAGVIAALARLDHLISTPGTEHRYGNAGYVCLAVIVERAANRPLPGFAREHVFAPLGMAGSRYWSGPAPHPPGAVPLDPHYPAPLSLGDGGLWSTLPDLIRWNQALQRDELGVSALLQTPGRLDDGTRLDYAWALDVREHAGRPIYRHGGRWAGLSVQLVRLADRCSGFAIIALDNDEERTATLAQAMIEELTI
;
A
#
# COMPACT_ATOMS: atom_id res chain seq x y z
N MET A 1 -14.38 -24.55 -2.65
CA MET A 1 -13.43 -25.51 -3.26
C MET A 1 -12.01 -25.04 -2.93
N PRO A 2 -11.00 -25.92 -2.88
CA PRO A 2 -9.61 -25.47 -2.73
C PRO A 2 -9.17 -24.63 -3.94
N PRO A 3 -8.16 -23.75 -3.77
CA PRO A 3 -7.63 -22.94 -4.86
C PRO A 3 -7.11 -23.85 -5.96
N ASN A 4 -7.77 -23.77 -7.11
CA ASN A 4 -7.44 -24.56 -8.27
C ASN A 4 -6.48 -23.76 -9.17
N SER A 5 -5.24 -24.26 -9.29
CA SER A 5 -4.21 -23.68 -10.15
C SER A 5 -4.66 -23.57 -11.61
N ASP A 6 -5.45 -24.53 -12.09
CA ASP A 6 -5.94 -24.55 -13.47
C ASP A 6 -6.99 -23.47 -13.69
N ARG A 7 -7.83 -23.22 -12.68
CA ARG A 7 -8.83 -22.16 -12.71
C ARG A 7 -8.17 -20.78 -12.69
N THR A 8 -7.21 -20.57 -11.79
CA THR A 8 -6.41 -19.34 -11.75
C THR A 8 -5.69 -19.10 -13.08
N ALA A 9 -5.09 -20.15 -13.65
CA ALA A 9 -4.45 -20.09 -14.96
C ALA A 9 -5.43 -19.75 -16.10
N ALA A 10 -6.69 -20.18 -16.01
CA ALA A 10 -7.72 -19.84 -16.99
C ALA A 10 -8.13 -18.37 -16.90
N LEU A 11 -8.37 -17.84 -15.69
CA LEU A 11 -8.69 -16.43 -15.49
C LEU A 11 -7.57 -15.50 -16.00
N VAL A 12 -6.31 -15.87 -15.73
CA VAL A 12 -5.13 -15.17 -16.25
C VAL A 12 -5.14 -15.08 -17.79
N ARG A 13 -5.44 -16.19 -18.48
CA ARG A 13 -5.53 -16.19 -19.95
C ARG A 13 -6.71 -15.38 -20.46
N MET A 14 -7.86 -15.46 -19.80
CA MET A 14 -9.06 -14.70 -20.17
C MET A 14 -8.85 -13.19 -20.03
N ALA A 15 -8.07 -12.77 -19.03
CA ALA A 15 -7.64 -11.38 -18.86
C ALA A 15 -6.55 -10.95 -19.87
N GLY A 16 -6.15 -11.80 -20.82
CA GLY A 16 -5.21 -11.42 -21.88
C GLY A 16 -3.73 -11.53 -21.51
N TYR A 17 -3.38 -12.23 -20.43
CA TYR A 17 -1.99 -12.56 -20.10
C TYR A 17 -1.58 -13.88 -20.77
N GLY A 18 -0.59 -13.80 -21.66
CA GLY A 18 0.06 -14.92 -22.32
C GLY A 18 1.14 -15.60 -21.46
N ALA A 19 1.80 -16.60 -22.03
CA ALA A 19 2.82 -17.39 -21.33
C ALA A 19 4.11 -16.60 -21.01
N HIS A 20 4.36 -15.52 -21.74
CA HIS A 20 5.57 -14.71 -21.63
C HIS A 20 5.36 -13.39 -20.89
N ASP A 21 4.11 -13.01 -20.60
CA ASP A 21 3.84 -11.81 -19.80
C ASP A 21 4.39 -11.98 -18.37
N PRO A 22 5.11 -10.98 -17.84
CA PRO A 22 5.69 -11.04 -16.50
C PRO A 22 4.63 -10.78 -15.43
N LEU A 23 4.02 -11.88 -14.96
CA LEU A 23 2.89 -11.85 -14.05
C LEU A 23 3.12 -12.81 -12.88
N MET A 24 2.75 -12.36 -11.68
CA MET A 24 2.63 -13.19 -10.49
C MET A 24 1.22 -13.07 -9.91
N VAL A 25 0.61 -14.22 -9.59
CA VAL A 25 -0.72 -14.29 -8.95
C VAL A 25 -0.65 -15.26 -7.78
N GLY A 26 -0.99 -14.78 -6.60
CA GLY A 26 -1.11 -15.56 -5.37
C GLY A 26 -2.55 -15.62 -4.94
N VAL A 27 -3.07 -16.81 -4.62
CA VAL A 27 -4.46 -17.01 -4.20
C VAL A 27 -4.50 -17.80 -2.92
N GLN A 28 -5.25 -17.31 -1.95
CA GLN A 28 -5.61 -18.00 -0.73
C GLN A 28 -7.12 -18.27 -0.75
N GLN A 29 -7.52 -19.50 -0.44
CA GLN A 29 -8.92 -19.87 -0.18
C GLN A 29 -9.02 -20.69 1.09
N ASP A 30 -10.15 -20.56 1.79
CA ASP A 30 -10.38 -21.09 3.14
C ASP A 30 -9.79 -22.48 3.41
N GLY A 31 -8.99 -22.58 4.47
CA GLY A 31 -8.43 -23.83 4.97
C GLY A 31 -7.43 -24.53 4.03
N ALA A 32 -7.21 -24.02 2.82
CA ALA A 32 -6.29 -24.58 1.86
C ALA A 32 -4.93 -23.86 1.87
N PRO A 33 -3.84 -24.52 1.49
CA PRO A 33 -2.57 -23.85 1.22
C PRO A 33 -2.72 -22.82 0.09
N PRO A 34 -1.98 -21.69 0.13
CA PRO A 34 -1.92 -20.76 -0.98
C PRO A 34 -1.44 -21.41 -2.27
N VAL A 35 -1.97 -20.95 -3.39
CA VAL A 35 -1.47 -21.27 -4.73
C VAL A 35 -0.74 -20.06 -5.30
N PHE A 36 0.42 -20.29 -5.88
CA PHE A 36 1.22 -19.27 -6.54
C PHE A 36 1.42 -19.62 -8.02
N LEU A 37 1.14 -18.65 -8.87
CA LEU A 37 1.43 -18.69 -10.29
C LEU A 37 2.43 -17.58 -10.58
N ALA A 38 3.56 -17.90 -11.21
CA ALA A 38 4.50 -16.92 -11.74
C ALA A 38 4.87 -17.28 -13.18
N ARG A 39 4.90 -16.30 -14.08
CA ARG A 39 5.17 -16.47 -15.51
C ARG A 39 5.97 -15.28 -16.05
N GLY A 40 6.50 -15.45 -17.26
CA GLY A 40 7.31 -14.44 -17.93
C GLY A 40 8.72 -14.31 -17.36
N ARG A 41 9.37 -13.19 -17.70
CA ARG A 41 10.76 -12.89 -17.34
C ARG A 41 10.85 -11.48 -16.76
N THR A 42 11.80 -11.28 -15.86
CA THR A 42 12.22 -9.96 -15.38
C THR A 42 12.75 -9.09 -16.52
N ALA A 43 12.89 -7.78 -16.29
CA ALA A 43 13.47 -6.87 -17.28
C ALA A 43 14.93 -7.23 -17.65
N THR A 44 15.64 -7.95 -16.79
CA THR A 44 17.00 -8.47 -17.05
C THR A 44 17.02 -9.83 -17.73
N GLY A 45 15.85 -10.39 -18.08
CA GLY A 45 15.72 -11.64 -18.81
C GLY A 45 15.64 -12.90 -17.95
N GLU A 46 15.84 -12.82 -16.64
CA GLU A 46 15.72 -13.98 -15.74
C GLU A 46 14.26 -14.42 -15.57
N PRO A 47 13.94 -15.72 -15.40
CA PRO A 47 12.59 -16.17 -15.12
C PRO A 47 11.98 -15.48 -13.90
N LEU A 48 10.75 -14.98 -14.03
CA LEU A 48 10.04 -14.39 -12.90
C LEU A 48 9.53 -15.50 -11.98
N THR A 49 9.74 -15.37 -10.68
CA THR A 49 9.30 -16.35 -9.67
C THR A 49 8.44 -15.67 -8.62
N ALA A 50 7.55 -16.41 -7.95
CA ALA A 50 6.72 -15.85 -6.89
C ALA A 50 7.54 -15.26 -5.71
N GLY A 51 8.75 -15.78 -5.48
CA GLY A 51 9.67 -15.29 -4.45
C GLY A 51 10.49 -14.06 -4.86
N ALA A 52 10.32 -13.55 -6.07
CA ALA A 52 11.03 -12.37 -6.54
C ALA A 52 10.62 -11.14 -5.71
N ILE A 53 11.62 -10.38 -5.25
CA ILE A 53 11.37 -9.13 -4.51
C ILE A 53 10.99 -8.06 -5.51
N VAL A 54 9.83 -7.45 -5.34
CA VAL A 54 9.30 -6.42 -6.25
C VAL A 54 8.84 -5.22 -5.44
N TYR A 55 8.88 -4.05 -6.07
CA TYR A 55 8.24 -2.87 -5.50
C TYR A 55 6.73 -3.09 -5.45
N THR A 56 6.06 -2.48 -4.47
CA THR A 56 4.60 -2.66 -4.29
C THR A 56 3.82 -1.35 -4.31
N ALA A 57 4.48 -0.25 -4.72
CA ALA A 57 3.84 1.05 -4.90
C ALA A 57 2.94 1.42 -3.71
N SER A 58 1.69 1.80 -3.97
CA SER A 58 0.76 2.25 -2.94
C SER A 58 0.29 1.16 -1.96
N LEU A 59 0.59 -0.13 -2.16
CA LEU A 59 0.37 -1.13 -1.10
C LEU A 59 1.20 -0.84 0.15
N SER A 60 2.29 -0.07 0.01
CA SER A 60 3.07 0.46 1.13
C SER A 60 2.21 1.14 2.20
N LYS A 61 1.12 1.80 1.78
CA LYS A 61 0.22 2.54 2.68
C LYS A 61 -0.45 1.63 3.71
N GLN A 62 -0.78 0.38 3.36
CA GLN A 62 -1.37 -0.58 4.32
C GLN A 62 -0.42 -0.89 5.47
N VAL A 63 0.86 -1.08 5.17
CA VAL A 63 1.86 -1.37 6.20
C VAL A 63 2.16 -0.12 7.03
N THR A 64 2.23 1.07 6.42
CA THR A 64 2.39 2.35 7.13
C THR A 64 1.22 2.58 8.08
N ALA A 65 0.00 2.35 7.60
CA ALA A 65 -1.22 2.41 8.40
C ALA A 65 -1.20 1.41 9.56
N ALA A 66 -0.73 0.19 9.34
CA ALA A 66 -0.60 -0.80 10.41
C ALA A 66 0.41 -0.38 11.48
N CYS A 67 1.52 0.24 11.07
CA CYS A 67 2.49 0.79 12.01
C CYS A 67 1.87 1.90 12.87
N ALA A 68 1.11 2.82 12.25
CA ALA A 68 0.36 3.84 12.99
C ALA A 68 -0.69 3.23 13.92
N ALA A 69 -1.44 2.24 13.46
CA ALA A 69 -2.46 1.53 14.24
C ALA A 69 -1.87 0.83 15.47
N LEU A 70 -0.69 0.21 15.34
CA LEU A 70 0.04 -0.37 16.46
C LEU A 70 0.41 0.69 17.51
N LEU A 71 0.86 1.87 17.08
CA LEU A 71 1.19 2.97 17.99
C LEU A 71 -0.06 3.58 18.64
N VAL A 72 -1.19 3.65 17.93
CA VAL A 72 -2.49 4.02 18.52
C VAL A 72 -2.89 3.04 19.60
N ARG A 73 -2.80 1.73 19.33
CA ARG A 73 -3.13 0.70 20.31
C ARG A 73 -2.21 0.75 21.54
N GLN A 74 -0.97 1.18 21.36
CA GLN A 74 0.00 1.38 22.46
C GLN A 74 -0.22 2.69 23.23
N GLY A 75 -1.20 3.53 22.85
CA GLY A 75 -1.43 4.84 23.45
C GLY A 75 -0.33 5.86 23.14
N ARG A 76 0.51 5.59 22.14
CA ARG A 76 1.63 6.46 21.73
C ARG A 76 1.25 7.42 20.60
N LEU A 77 0.10 7.19 19.97
CA LEU A 77 -0.43 7.98 18.88
C LEU A 77 -1.92 8.20 19.12
N ASP A 78 -2.39 9.41 18.87
CA ASP A 78 -3.81 9.74 18.87
C ASP A 78 -4.21 10.18 17.46
N VAL A 79 -5.27 9.60 16.89
CA VAL A 79 -5.75 9.98 15.55
C VAL A 79 -6.32 11.41 15.52
N GLU A 80 -6.63 11.97 16.69
CA GLU A 80 -7.07 13.35 16.87
C GLU A 80 -5.92 14.35 17.03
N SER A 81 -4.69 13.86 17.21
CA SER A 81 -3.51 14.73 17.27
C SER A 81 -3.31 15.45 15.94
N THR A 82 -2.85 16.71 16.04
CA THR A 82 -2.67 17.55 14.86
C THR A 82 -1.29 17.35 14.27
N LEU A 83 -1.15 17.67 12.99
CA LEU A 83 0.12 17.60 12.31
C LEU A 83 1.14 18.57 12.94
N ALA A 84 0.71 19.74 13.42
CA ALA A 84 1.58 20.69 14.14
C ALA A 84 2.16 20.13 15.45
N GLN A 85 1.47 19.21 16.14
CA GLN A 85 2.01 18.56 17.35
C GLN A 85 3.19 17.64 17.02
N TRP A 86 3.12 16.96 15.88
CA TRP A 86 4.16 16.03 15.46
C TRP A 86 5.22 16.67 14.58
N MET A 87 4.88 17.72 13.84
CA MET A 87 5.68 18.39 12.81
C MET A 87 5.58 19.92 12.96
N PRO A 88 6.12 20.49 14.06
CA PRO A 88 6.03 21.93 14.34
C PRO A 88 6.79 22.80 13.33
N GLU A 89 7.64 22.21 12.49
CA GLU A 89 8.30 22.89 11.38
C GLU A 89 7.38 23.24 10.22
N LEU A 90 6.15 22.70 10.18
CA LEU A 90 5.18 23.01 9.15
C LEU A 90 4.42 24.32 9.44
N PRO A 91 3.87 24.99 8.41
CA PRO A 91 3.15 26.25 8.59
C PRO A 91 1.86 26.10 9.41
N ALA A 92 1.25 27.24 9.78
CA ALA A 92 0.12 27.29 10.71
C ALA A 92 -1.08 26.40 10.32
N TRP A 93 -1.27 26.10 9.02
CA TRP A 93 -2.30 25.19 8.55
C TRP A 93 -2.18 23.78 9.13
N ALA A 94 -0.98 23.35 9.55
CA ALA A 94 -0.75 22.04 10.18
C ALA A 94 -1.50 21.89 11.51
N GLY A 95 -1.93 23.00 12.14
CA GLY A 95 -2.79 22.97 13.32
C GLY A 95 -4.23 22.50 13.02
N GLY A 96 -4.69 22.59 11.78
CA GLY A 96 -6.02 22.15 11.35
C GLY A 96 -6.06 20.72 10.81
N VAL A 97 -4.92 20.13 10.45
CA VAL A 97 -4.82 18.77 9.89
C VAL A 97 -4.61 17.77 11.02
N ARG A 98 -5.51 16.79 11.16
CA ARG A 98 -5.39 15.70 12.13
C ARG A 98 -4.83 14.45 11.48
N LEU A 99 -4.28 13.54 12.29
CA LEU A 99 -3.81 12.24 11.82
C LEU A 99 -4.88 11.44 11.09
N ARG A 100 -6.12 11.44 11.59
CA ARG A 100 -7.26 10.79 10.90
C ARG A 100 -7.43 11.31 9.48
N HIS A 101 -7.19 12.60 9.25
CA HIS A 101 -7.31 13.20 7.92
C HIS A 101 -6.22 12.73 6.97
N LEU A 102 -5.02 12.43 7.46
CA LEU A 102 -3.94 11.83 6.66
C LEU A 102 -4.30 10.39 6.26
N ILE A 103 -4.80 9.61 7.21
CA ILE A 103 -5.15 8.20 7.03
C ILE A 103 -6.30 8.04 6.02
N SER A 104 -7.31 8.90 6.10
CA SER A 104 -8.51 8.82 5.26
C SER A 104 -8.45 9.68 4.00
N HIS A 105 -7.30 10.27 3.65
CA HIS A 105 -7.16 11.16 2.48
C HIS A 105 -8.12 12.35 2.50
N THR A 106 -8.28 13.01 3.65
CA THR A 106 -9.14 14.20 3.80
C THR A 106 -8.36 15.39 4.35
N SER A 107 -7.04 15.45 4.13
CA SER A 107 -6.16 16.45 4.73
C SER A 107 -6.16 17.80 4.03
N GLY A 108 -6.59 17.87 2.77
CA GLY A 108 -6.48 19.07 1.95
C GLY A 108 -5.04 19.39 1.50
N LEU A 109 -4.10 18.45 1.64
CA LEU A 109 -2.74 18.59 1.10
C LEU A 109 -2.75 18.56 -0.44
N PRO A 110 -1.93 19.37 -1.12
CA PRO A 110 -1.85 19.37 -2.58
C PRO A 110 -1.09 18.15 -3.12
N GLU A 111 -1.42 17.73 -4.33
CA GLU A 111 -0.66 16.71 -5.08
C GLU A 111 0.71 17.25 -5.56
N GLY A 112 0.84 18.56 -5.80
CA GLY A 112 2.04 19.23 -6.37
C GLY A 112 3.32 19.23 -5.53
N VAL A 113 3.37 18.46 -4.45
CA VAL A 113 4.53 18.31 -3.54
C VAL A 113 4.92 16.84 -3.38
N GLU A 114 4.37 15.97 -4.21
CA GLU A 114 4.62 14.53 -4.18
C GLU A 114 5.84 14.14 -5.01
N PHE A 115 6.21 12.86 -4.94
CA PHE A 115 7.40 12.33 -5.59
C PHE A 115 7.53 12.73 -7.07
N ASP A 116 6.46 12.58 -7.86
CA ASP A 116 6.48 12.85 -9.30
C ASP A 116 6.65 14.34 -9.62
N ASP A 117 6.04 15.21 -8.82
CA ASP A 117 6.18 16.66 -8.94
C ASP A 117 7.59 17.12 -8.61
N LEU A 118 8.14 16.61 -7.49
CA LEU A 118 9.51 16.90 -7.09
C LEU A 118 10.50 16.34 -8.12
N HIS A 119 10.22 15.16 -8.70
CA HIS A 119 11.04 14.62 -9.78
C HIS A 119 11.00 15.50 -11.03
N ARG A 120 9.82 15.91 -11.50
CA ARG A 120 9.68 16.82 -12.65
C ARG A 120 10.38 18.16 -12.42
N ALA A 121 10.29 18.68 -11.20
CA ALA A 121 10.94 19.91 -10.78
C ALA A 121 12.45 19.76 -10.50
N ARG A 122 13.01 18.53 -10.59
CA ARG A 122 14.40 18.20 -10.26
C ARG A 122 14.79 18.59 -8.83
N LEU A 123 13.85 18.43 -7.90
CA LEU A 123 14.01 18.66 -6.47
C LEU A 123 14.31 17.35 -5.72
N ASP A 124 14.62 17.47 -4.43
CA ASP A 124 14.74 16.33 -3.53
C ASP A 124 13.38 15.62 -3.44
N ARG A 125 13.37 14.34 -3.81
CA ARG A 125 12.19 13.46 -3.88
C ARG A 125 12.18 12.40 -2.79
N THR A 126 13.03 12.54 -1.79
CA THR A 126 13.00 11.73 -0.56
C THR A 126 11.85 12.18 0.35
N THR A 127 11.58 11.43 1.41
CA THR A 127 10.70 11.87 2.50
C THR A 127 11.04 13.28 2.98
N ALA A 128 12.33 13.59 3.18
CA ALA A 128 12.76 14.92 3.63
C ALA A 128 12.43 16.01 2.60
N GLY A 129 12.61 15.73 1.31
CA GLY A 129 12.25 16.63 0.23
C GLY A 129 10.75 16.95 0.16
N VAL A 130 9.91 15.94 0.32
CA VAL A 130 8.44 16.11 0.41
C VAL A 130 8.05 16.98 1.61
N ILE A 131 8.62 16.72 2.80
CA ILE A 131 8.35 17.56 3.98
C ILE A 131 8.85 18.99 3.78
N ALA A 132 10.01 19.18 3.15
CA ALA A 132 10.54 20.51 2.84
C ALA A 132 9.65 21.27 1.83
N ALA A 133 9.04 20.57 0.88
CA ALA A 133 8.08 21.15 -0.05
C ALA A 133 6.79 21.55 0.67
N LEU A 134 6.26 20.69 1.54
CA LEU A 134 5.11 21.00 2.40
C LEU A 134 5.37 22.21 3.30
N ALA A 135 6.59 22.33 3.85
CA ALA A 135 6.98 23.44 4.70
C ALA A 135 6.94 24.82 4.00
N ARG A 136 6.90 24.84 2.66
CA ARG A 136 6.83 26.05 1.83
C ARG A 136 5.40 26.38 1.34
N LEU A 137 4.40 25.57 1.71
CA LEU A 137 3.02 25.82 1.31
C LEU A 137 2.36 26.89 2.19
N ASP A 138 1.82 27.93 1.56
CA ASP A 138 1.10 28.98 2.28
C ASP A 138 -0.29 28.51 2.77
N HIS A 139 -0.95 27.64 2.00
CA HIS A 139 -2.32 27.19 2.28
C HIS A 139 -2.57 25.75 1.77
N LEU A 140 -3.61 25.14 2.34
CA LEU A 140 -4.19 23.88 1.88
C LEU A 140 -5.12 24.13 0.68
N ILE A 141 -5.34 23.10 -0.13
CA ILE A 141 -6.24 23.20 -1.29
C ILE A 141 -7.72 23.03 -0.91
N SER A 142 -7.99 22.50 0.28
CA SER A 142 -9.34 22.41 0.86
C SER A 142 -9.27 22.40 2.39
N THR A 143 -10.42 22.59 3.04
CA THR A 143 -10.50 22.52 4.51
C THR A 143 -10.34 21.05 4.95
N PRO A 144 -9.44 20.73 5.90
CA PRO A 144 -9.29 19.37 6.39
C PRO A 144 -10.62 18.78 6.86
N GLY A 145 -10.86 17.52 6.53
CA GLY A 145 -12.06 16.78 6.91
C GLY A 145 -13.30 17.07 6.05
N THR A 146 -13.24 17.97 5.07
CA THR A 146 -14.43 18.33 4.26
C THR A 146 -14.55 17.58 2.94
N GLU A 147 -13.46 17.04 2.41
CA GLU A 147 -13.43 16.35 1.11
C GLU A 147 -12.48 15.16 1.16
N HIS A 148 -12.84 14.07 0.48
CA HIS A 148 -11.95 12.94 0.24
C HIS A 148 -11.19 13.13 -1.07
N ARG A 149 -9.86 13.24 -0.99
CA ARG A 149 -8.95 13.37 -2.12
C ARG A 149 -7.68 12.58 -1.84
N TYR A 150 -7.55 11.45 -2.54
CA TYR A 150 -6.38 10.57 -2.43
C TYR A 150 -5.09 11.33 -2.72
N GLY A 151 -4.13 11.28 -1.81
CA GLY A 151 -2.84 11.95 -1.95
C GLY A 151 -1.71 11.22 -1.22
N ASN A 152 -0.52 11.23 -1.79
CA ASN A 152 0.65 10.56 -1.25
C ASN A 152 1.29 11.36 -0.10
N ALA A 153 1.27 12.71 -0.18
CA ALA A 153 1.90 13.57 0.83
C ALA A 153 1.40 13.30 2.27
N GLY A 154 0.13 12.93 2.42
CA GLY A 154 -0.44 12.57 3.72
C GLY A 154 0.19 11.31 4.34
N TYR A 155 0.48 10.30 3.52
CA TYR A 155 1.13 9.07 3.98
C TYR A 155 2.64 9.24 4.19
N VAL A 156 3.28 10.19 3.50
CA VAL A 156 4.66 10.61 3.82
C VAL A 156 4.71 11.27 5.20
N CYS A 157 3.77 12.16 5.51
CA CYS A 157 3.63 12.74 6.85
C CYS A 157 3.37 11.65 7.89
N LEU A 158 2.48 10.70 7.60
CA LEU A 158 2.18 9.58 8.51
C LEU A 158 3.42 8.73 8.82
N ALA A 159 4.29 8.49 7.83
CA ALA A 159 5.58 7.81 8.08
C ALA A 159 6.47 8.60 9.04
N VAL A 160 6.64 9.91 8.85
CA VAL A 160 7.41 10.77 9.76
C VAL A 160 6.82 10.76 11.17
N ILE A 161 5.50 10.80 11.29
CA ILE A 161 4.80 10.72 12.58
C ILE A 161 5.06 9.37 13.26
N VAL A 162 4.97 8.25 12.52
CA VAL A 162 5.32 6.92 13.04
C VAL A 162 6.76 6.91 13.55
N GLU A 163 7.70 7.51 12.81
CA GLU A 163 9.11 7.57 13.23
C GLU A 163 9.31 8.35 14.53
N ARG A 164 8.68 9.52 14.64
CA ARG A 164 8.74 10.37 15.83
C ARG A 164 8.08 9.69 17.04
N ALA A 165 6.88 9.15 16.86
CA ALA A 165 6.15 8.45 17.91
C ALA A 165 6.89 7.19 18.36
N ALA A 166 7.53 6.46 17.44
CA ALA A 166 8.30 5.25 17.71
C ALA A 166 9.71 5.53 18.25
N ASN A 167 10.24 6.75 18.05
CA ASN A 167 11.64 7.12 18.23
C ASN A 167 12.61 6.22 17.45
N ARG A 168 12.26 5.87 16.20
CA ARG A 168 13.09 5.04 15.31
C ARG A 168 12.60 5.13 13.86
N PRO A 169 13.45 4.83 12.86
CA PRO A 169 13.05 4.84 11.45
C PRO A 169 11.93 3.83 11.11
N LEU A 170 11.05 4.19 10.16
CA LEU A 170 9.93 3.36 9.71
C LEU A 170 10.41 1.97 9.23
N PRO A 171 11.50 1.83 8.45
CA PRO A 171 11.98 0.51 8.05
C PRO A 171 12.31 -0.39 9.24
N GLY A 172 12.88 0.17 10.30
CA GLY A 172 13.20 -0.56 11.53
C GLY A 172 11.95 -0.96 12.31
N PHE A 173 11.01 -0.02 12.48
CA PHE A 173 9.76 -0.28 13.20
C PHE A 173 8.90 -1.33 12.48
N ALA A 174 8.71 -1.19 11.16
CA ALA A 174 7.94 -2.15 10.36
C ALA A 174 8.59 -3.54 10.37
N ARG A 175 9.92 -3.63 10.29
CA ARG A 175 10.62 -4.92 10.39
C ARG A 175 10.34 -5.63 11.72
N GLU A 176 10.45 -4.91 12.83
CA GLU A 176 10.33 -5.50 14.17
C GLU A 176 8.89 -5.83 14.56
N HIS A 177 7.93 -4.96 14.22
CA HIS A 177 6.56 -5.06 14.72
C HIS A 177 5.56 -5.58 13.69
N VAL A 178 5.93 -5.67 12.41
CA VAL A 178 5.07 -6.17 11.34
C VAL A 178 5.72 -7.36 10.63
N PHE A 179 6.86 -7.17 9.97
CA PHE A 179 7.37 -8.20 9.06
C PHE A 179 7.92 -9.43 9.80
N ALA A 180 8.75 -9.25 10.82
CA ALA A 180 9.33 -10.39 11.54
C ALA A 180 8.28 -11.22 12.30
N PRO A 181 7.32 -10.62 13.05
CA PRO A 181 6.26 -11.38 13.72
C PRO A 181 5.36 -12.15 12.76
N LEU A 182 5.14 -11.61 11.55
CA LEU A 182 4.32 -12.27 10.53
C LEU A 182 5.12 -13.25 9.65
N GLY A 183 6.44 -13.33 9.81
CA GLY A 183 7.30 -14.17 8.97
C GLY A 183 7.45 -13.66 7.52
N MET A 184 7.22 -12.37 7.28
CA MET A 184 7.35 -11.71 5.98
C MET A 184 8.82 -11.34 5.68
N ALA A 185 9.68 -12.34 5.57
CA ALA A 185 11.12 -12.14 5.35
C ALA A 185 11.45 -11.53 3.97
N GLY A 186 10.52 -11.63 3.02
CA GLY A 186 10.52 -11.03 1.70
C GLY A 186 10.19 -9.53 1.67
N SER A 187 9.82 -8.94 2.82
CA SER A 187 9.32 -7.57 2.90
C SER A 187 10.28 -6.62 3.60
N ARG A 188 10.37 -5.39 3.08
CA ARG A 188 11.16 -4.30 3.67
C ARG A 188 10.77 -2.94 3.09
N TYR A 189 10.89 -1.89 3.90
CA TYR A 189 11.02 -0.54 3.35
C TYR A 189 12.47 -0.29 2.92
N TRP A 190 12.65 0.45 1.82
CA TRP A 190 13.96 0.81 1.30
C TRP A 190 13.97 2.25 0.81
N SER A 191 14.83 3.10 1.40
CA SER A 191 14.93 4.52 1.10
C SER A 191 16.16 4.92 0.27
N GLY A 192 16.97 3.96 -0.19
CA GLY A 192 18.22 4.21 -0.94
C GLY A 192 19.48 3.73 -0.20
N PRO A 193 20.70 3.94 -0.78
CA PRO A 193 21.05 5.05 -1.67
C PRO A 193 21.15 4.76 -3.19
N ALA A 194 20.78 3.58 -3.69
CA ALA A 194 20.55 3.35 -5.14
C ALA A 194 19.45 2.29 -5.34
N PRO A 195 18.76 2.26 -6.50
CA PRO A 195 17.31 2.46 -6.60
C PRO A 195 16.43 1.31 -6.11
N HIS A 196 17.00 0.15 -5.81
CA HIS A 196 16.26 -1.05 -5.42
C HIS A 196 16.99 -1.78 -4.28
N PRO A 197 16.28 -2.48 -3.41
CA PRO A 197 16.90 -3.39 -2.46
C PRO A 197 17.73 -4.45 -3.20
N PRO A 198 18.80 -4.98 -2.58
CA PRO A 198 19.56 -6.09 -3.15
C PRO A 198 18.65 -7.28 -3.51
N GLY A 199 18.79 -7.81 -4.73
CA GLY A 199 18.01 -8.95 -5.22
C GLY A 199 16.57 -8.61 -5.67
N ALA A 200 16.19 -7.33 -5.67
CA ALA A 200 14.91 -6.92 -6.21
C ALA A 200 14.90 -6.92 -7.74
N VAL A 201 13.75 -7.27 -8.31
CA VAL A 201 13.49 -7.17 -9.74
C VAL A 201 13.52 -5.69 -10.12
N PRO A 202 14.37 -5.31 -11.10
CA PRO A 202 14.38 -3.94 -11.58
C PRO A 202 13.05 -3.62 -12.25
N LEU A 203 12.53 -2.44 -11.97
CA LEU A 203 11.41 -1.86 -12.69
C LEU A 203 11.90 -1.14 -13.95
N ASP A 204 11.04 -0.33 -14.57
CA ASP A 204 11.42 0.52 -15.70
C ASP A 204 12.69 1.33 -15.35
N PRO A 205 13.84 1.09 -16.02
CA PRO A 205 15.11 1.72 -15.69
C PRO A 205 15.11 3.22 -16.03
N HIS A 206 14.16 3.69 -16.83
CA HIS A 206 14.02 5.11 -17.16
C HIS A 206 13.19 5.87 -16.13
N TYR A 207 12.50 5.17 -15.23
CA TYR A 207 11.74 5.81 -14.16
C TYR A 207 12.59 5.96 -12.89
N PRO A 208 12.54 7.13 -12.24
CA PRO A 208 13.31 7.38 -11.02
C PRO A 208 12.87 6.46 -9.87
N ALA A 209 13.82 6.09 -8.99
CA ALA A 209 13.56 5.22 -7.83
C ALA A 209 12.51 5.79 -6.85
N PRO A 210 11.58 5.03 -6.28
CA PRO A 210 10.69 5.56 -5.24
C PRO A 210 11.47 5.84 -3.94
N LEU A 211 11.80 7.11 -3.67
CA LEU A 211 12.67 7.52 -2.54
C LEU A 211 11.90 8.04 -1.33
N SER A 212 10.58 8.30 -1.46
CA SER A 212 9.71 8.58 -0.33
C SER A 212 9.26 7.29 0.36
N LEU A 213 9.11 7.36 1.68
CA LEU A 213 8.54 6.29 2.49
C LEU A 213 7.16 6.67 3.01
N GLY A 214 6.32 5.67 3.21
CA GLY A 214 4.99 5.82 3.81
C GLY A 214 3.89 5.66 2.78
N ASP A 215 3.94 6.51 1.75
CA ASP A 215 3.12 6.43 0.55
C ASP A 215 3.55 5.31 -0.39
N GLY A 216 4.86 5.08 -0.41
CA GLY A 216 5.61 4.09 -1.18
C GLY A 216 6.76 3.49 -0.36
N GLY A 217 7.78 3.03 -1.06
CA GLY A 217 9.02 2.51 -0.47
C GLY A 217 8.97 1.06 0.03
N LEU A 218 7.81 0.38 -0.01
CA LEU A 218 7.71 -1.05 0.35
C LEU A 218 8.08 -1.95 -0.84
N TRP A 219 9.00 -2.87 -0.57
CA TRP A 219 9.35 -3.99 -1.42
C TRP A 219 8.94 -5.28 -0.74
N SER A 220 8.35 -6.21 -1.50
CA SER A 220 7.78 -7.44 -0.96
C SER A 220 7.90 -8.59 -1.95
N THR A 221 7.42 -9.77 -1.57
CA THR A 221 7.28 -10.95 -2.42
C THR A 221 5.81 -11.34 -2.48
N LEU A 222 5.43 -12.13 -3.49
CA LEU A 222 4.04 -12.58 -3.60
C LEU A 222 3.59 -13.44 -2.39
N PRO A 223 4.40 -14.39 -1.86
CA PRO A 223 4.07 -15.09 -0.62
C PRO A 223 3.86 -14.18 0.58
N ASP A 224 4.67 -13.13 0.74
CA ASP A 224 4.55 -12.19 1.85
C ASP A 224 3.24 -11.38 1.77
N LEU A 225 2.84 -10.96 0.56
CA LEU A 225 1.56 -10.25 0.36
C LEU A 225 0.36 -11.15 0.69
N ILE A 226 0.42 -12.44 0.36
CA ILE A 226 -0.62 -13.40 0.78
C ILE A 226 -0.61 -13.60 2.29
N ARG A 227 0.58 -13.70 2.89
CA ARG A 227 0.76 -13.80 4.33
C ARG A 227 0.19 -12.58 5.07
N TRP A 228 0.37 -11.38 4.52
CA TRP A 228 -0.20 -10.14 5.02
C TRP A 228 -1.73 -10.19 5.04
N ASN A 229 -2.37 -10.61 3.96
CA ASN A 229 -3.83 -10.80 3.92
C ASN A 229 -4.32 -11.79 4.99
N GLN A 230 -3.63 -12.93 5.14
CA GLN A 230 -3.97 -13.92 6.18
C GLN A 230 -3.83 -13.34 7.59
N ALA A 231 -2.77 -12.55 7.83
CA ALA A 231 -2.50 -11.93 9.13
C ALA A 231 -3.60 -10.93 9.52
N LEU A 232 -4.06 -10.10 8.56
CA LEU A 232 -5.16 -9.17 8.78
C LEU A 232 -6.49 -9.90 9.02
N GLN A 233 -6.71 -11.02 8.33
CA GLN A 233 -7.94 -11.79 8.52
C GLN A 233 -8.00 -12.46 9.90
N ARG A 234 -6.86 -12.92 10.41
CA ARG A 234 -6.73 -13.60 11.71
C ARG A 234 -6.43 -12.64 12.86
N ASP A 235 -6.37 -11.35 12.56
CA ASP A 235 -5.98 -10.29 13.47
C ASP A 235 -4.69 -10.57 14.28
N GLU A 236 -3.67 -11.11 13.62
CA GLU A 236 -2.44 -11.56 14.29
C GLU A 236 -1.63 -10.41 14.89
N LEU A 237 -1.82 -9.19 14.35
CA LEU A 237 -1.25 -7.97 14.91
C LEU A 237 -2.17 -7.30 15.92
N GLY A 238 -3.43 -7.73 16.08
CA GLY A 238 -4.44 -7.14 16.97
C GLY A 238 -4.81 -5.69 16.62
N VAL A 239 -4.78 -5.33 15.33
CA VAL A 239 -5.08 -3.97 14.81
C VAL A 239 -6.03 -4.00 13.62
N SER A 240 -6.49 -5.18 13.21
CA SER A 240 -7.26 -5.36 11.97
C SER A 240 -8.61 -4.67 12.07
N ALA A 241 -9.27 -4.70 13.24
CA ALA A 241 -10.51 -3.97 13.45
C ALA A 241 -10.34 -2.46 13.22
N LEU A 242 -9.23 -1.89 13.70
CA LEU A 242 -8.90 -0.48 13.49
C LEU A 242 -8.63 -0.21 12.00
N LEU A 243 -7.79 -1.03 11.35
CA LEU A 243 -7.45 -0.84 9.94
C LEU A 243 -8.66 -0.89 9.01
N GLN A 244 -9.64 -1.71 9.36
CA GLN A 244 -10.87 -1.93 8.61
C GLN A 244 -11.95 -0.87 8.85
N THR A 245 -11.74 0.03 9.82
CA THR A 245 -12.72 1.06 10.18
C THR A 245 -12.73 2.15 9.10
N PRO A 246 -13.85 2.34 8.38
CA PRO A 246 -13.96 3.38 7.36
C PRO A 246 -13.79 4.77 7.97
N GLY A 247 -13.08 5.64 7.26
CA GLY A 247 -12.95 7.04 7.60
C GLY A 247 -14.28 7.78 7.51
N ARG A 248 -14.31 8.99 8.07
CA ARG A 248 -15.44 9.90 7.99
C ARG A 248 -14.96 11.31 7.70
N LEU A 249 -15.73 12.06 6.93
CA LEU A 249 -15.64 13.52 6.90
C LEU A 249 -16.05 14.08 8.27
N ASP A 250 -15.67 15.33 8.55
CA ASP A 250 -15.96 15.98 9.83
C ASP A 250 -17.48 16.22 10.05
N ASP A 251 -18.29 16.19 8.98
CA ASP A 251 -19.76 16.19 9.05
C ASP A 251 -20.38 14.82 9.37
N GLY A 252 -19.55 13.77 9.52
CA GLY A 252 -19.96 12.40 9.81
C GLY A 252 -20.18 11.52 8.57
N THR A 253 -20.11 12.07 7.36
CA THR A 253 -20.25 11.31 6.10
C THR A 253 -19.22 10.18 6.06
N ARG A 254 -19.70 8.95 5.92
CA ARG A 254 -18.85 7.75 5.86
C ARG A 254 -18.16 7.66 4.50
N LEU A 255 -16.87 7.35 4.52
CA LEU A 255 -16.08 7.10 3.32
C LEU A 255 -16.05 5.61 2.98
N ASP A 256 -15.82 5.29 1.71
CA ASP A 256 -15.49 3.93 1.25
C ASP A 256 -13.98 3.68 1.25
N TYR A 257 -13.28 4.33 2.18
CA TYR A 257 -11.86 4.20 2.40
C TYR A 257 -11.59 4.14 3.91
N ALA A 258 -10.82 3.16 4.34
CA ALA A 258 -10.39 2.95 5.72
C ALA A 258 -8.89 3.26 5.84
N TRP A 259 -8.15 2.52 6.66
CA TRP A 259 -6.73 2.77 6.84
C TRP A 259 -5.92 2.12 5.71
N ALA A 260 -5.79 2.83 4.59
CA ALA A 260 -5.21 2.33 3.34
C ALA A 260 -5.95 1.12 2.74
N LEU A 261 -7.26 1.05 2.92
CA LEU A 261 -8.10 0.00 2.35
C LEU A 261 -9.31 0.65 1.69
N ASP A 262 -9.52 0.40 0.41
CA ASP A 262 -10.83 0.59 -0.21
C ASP A 262 -11.79 -0.41 0.44
N VAL A 263 -12.93 0.09 0.88
CA VAL A 263 -14.01 -0.72 1.46
C VAL A 263 -15.08 -0.85 0.39
N ARG A 264 -15.22 -2.04 -0.17
CA ARG A 264 -16.16 -2.34 -1.26
C ARG A 264 -17.09 -3.48 -0.85
N GLU A 265 -18.11 -3.67 -1.67
CA GLU A 265 -19.00 -4.82 -1.59
C GLU A 265 -19.11 -5.46 -2.97
N HIS A 266 -19.16 -6.79 -3.02
CA HIS A 266 -19.48 -7.54 -4.22
C HIS A 266 -20.36 -8.73 -3.85
N ALA A 267 -21.49 -8.91 -4.55
CA ALA A 267 -22.48 -9.94 -4.27
C ALA A 267 -22.92 -10.00 -2.78
N GLY A 268 -23.10 -8.82 -2.14
CA GLY A 268 -23.48 -8.72 -0.73
C GLY A 268 -22.35 -9.04 0.26
N ARG A 269 -21.12 -9.24 -0.22
CA ARG A 269 -19.95 -9.56 0.62
C ARG A 269 -18.98 -8.38 0.71
N PRO A 270 -18.58 -7.97 1.91
CA PRO A 270 -17.55 -6.95 2.11
C PRO A 270 -16.18 -7.40 1.61
N ILE A 271 -15.52 -6.53 0.86
CA ILE A 271 -14.19 -6.72 0.29
C ILE A 271 -13.31 -5.56 0.72
N TYR A 272 -12.09 -5.89 1.14
CA TYR A 272 -11.03 -4.91 1.32
C TYR A 272 -10.02 -5.07 0.21
N ARG A 273 -9.69 -3.97 -0.45
CA ARG A 273 -8.69 -3.96 -1.51
C ARG A 273 -7.80 -2.74 -1.44
N HIS A 274 -6.65 -2.83 -2.07
CA HIS A 274 -5.88 -1.67 -2.45
C HIS A 274 -5.06 -2.01 -3.69
N GLY A 275 -4.88 -1.02 -4.56
CA GLY A 275 -4.04 -1.13 -5.74
C GLY A 275 -2.73 -0.38 -5.57
N GLY A 276 -1.84 -0.53 -6.53
CA GLY A 276 -0.65 0.27 -6.65
C GLY A 276 -0.15 0.29 -8.08
N ARG A 277 0.39 1.42 -8.50
CA ARG A 277 1.00 1.60 -9.80
C ARG A 277 2.37 2.23 -9.64
N TRP A 278 3.31 1.76 -10.46
CA TRP A 278 4.56 2.43 -10.74
C TRP A 278 4.91 2.22 -12.21
N ALA A 279 5.87 2.94 -12.76
CA ALA A 279 6.32 2.68 -14.12
C ALA A 279 6.84 1.22 -14.24
N GLY A 280 6.22 0.46 -15.14
CA GLY A 280 6.48 -0.96 -15.36
C GLY A 280 5.89 -1.87 -14.27
N LEU A 281 4.90 -1.40 -13.49
CA LEU A 281 4.29 -2.18 -12.41
C LEU A 281 2.81 -1.82 -12.19
N SER A 282 1.96 -2.85 -12.15
CA SER A 282 0.63 -2.78 -11.55
C SER A 282 0.48 -3.88 -10.49
N VAL A 283 -0.06 -3.51 -9.33
CA VAL A 283 -0.32 -4.44 -8.22
C VAL A 283 -1.75 -4.30 -7.70
N GLN A 284 -2.34 -5.43 -7.33
CA GLN A 284 -3.64 -5.49 -6.68
C GLN A 284 -3.56 -6.46 -5.50
N LEU A 285 -4.09 -6.05 -4.36
CA LEU A 285 -4.23 -6.89 -3.18
C LEU A 285 -5.67 -6.84 -2.70
N VAL A 286 -6.31 -8.01 -2.59
CA VAL A 286 -7.73 -8.13 -2.26
C VAL A 286 -7.92 -9.21 -1.22
N ARG A 287 -8.77 -8.96 -0.22
CA ARG A 287 -9.30 -10.00 0.68
C ARG A 287 -10.80 -9.85 0.88
N LEU A 288 -11.46 -10.99 1.07
CA LEU A 288 -12.86 -11.06 1.47
C LEU A 288 -12.91 -10.95 2.99
N ALA A 289 -13.78 -10.11 3.54
CA ALA A 289 -13.79 -9.89 4.99
C ALA A 289 -14.40 -11.05 5.78
N ASP A 290 -15.30 -11.82 5.15
CA ASP A 290 -16.10 -12.86 5.80
C ASP A 290 -15.38 -14.20 5.93
N ARG A 291 -14.19 -14.35 5.34
CA ARG A 291 -13.48 -15.62 5.24
C ARG A 291 -11.97 -15.44 5.00
N CYS A 292 -11.18 -16.48 5.20
CA CYS A 292 -9.74 -16.47 4.93
C CYS A 292 -9.46 -16.73 3.45
N SER A 293 -10.00 -15.88 2.60
CA SER A 293 -9.83 -15.92 1.14
C SER A 293 -9.45 -14.55 0.58
N GLY A 294 -8.60 -14.55 -0.43
CA GLY A 294 -8.10 -13.34 -1.07
C GLY A 294 -6.99 -13.65 -2.06
N PHE A 295 -6.46 -12.62 -2.70
CA PHE A 295 -5.40 -12.77 -3.68
C PHE A 295 -4.51 -11.53 -3.76
N ALA A 296 -3.36 -11.73 -4.38
CA ALA A 296 -2.43 -10.69 -4.79
C ALA A 296 -2.09 -10.90 -6.27
N ILE A 297 -2.08 -9.82 -7.04
CA ILE A 297 -1.63 -9.80 -8.44
C ILE A 297 -0.49 -8.79 -8.51
N ILE A 298 0.59 -9.18 -9.19
CA ILE A 298 1.71 -8.31 -9.52
C ILE A 298 2.01 -8.51 -11.01
N ALA A 299 1.74 -7.50 -11.82
CA ALA A 299 2.09 -7.45 -13.23
C ALA A 299 3.26 -6.49 -13.42
N LEU A 300 4.34 -6.94 -14.07
CA LEU A 300 5.48 -6.07 -14.42
C LEU A 300 5.28 -5.48 -15.82
N ASP A 301 4.19 -4.74 -15.98
CA ASP A 301 3.81 -4.04 -17.20
C ASP A 301 3.16 -2.68 -16.85
N ASN A 302 2.73 -1.95 -17.87
CA ASN A 302 2.06 -0.65 -17.72
C ASN A 302 0.53 -0.74 -17.94
N ASP A 303 -0.04 -1.95 -18.02
CA ASP A 303 -1.44 -2.18 -18.37
C ASP A 303 -2.30 -2.40 -17.11
N GLU A 304 -2.66 -1.28 -16.48
CA GLU A 304 -3.48 -1.27 -15.28
C GLU A 304 -4.89 -1.81 -15.52
N GLU A 305 -5.47 -1.54 -16.69
CA GLU A 305 -6.83 -1.99 -17.04
C GLU A 305 -6.86 -3.51 -17.17
N ARG A 306 -5.84 -4.11 -17.78
CA ARG A 306 -5.65 -5.56 -17.84
C ARG A 306 -5.51 -6.19 -16.45
N THR A 307 -4.72 -5.56 -15.59
CA THR A 307 -4.54 -6.01 -14.20
C THR A 307 -5.84 -5.90 -13.39
N ALA A 308 -6.59 -4.81 -13.55
CA ALA A 308 -7.88 -4.59 -12.91
C ALA A 308 -8.94 -5.58 -13.41
N THR A 309 -8.94 -5.91 -14.70
CA THR A 309 -9.82 -6.92 -15.30
C THR A 309 -9.58 -8.29 -14.67
N LEU A 310 -8.31 -8.70 -14.53
CA LEU A 310 -7.97 -9.94 -13.83
C LEU A 310 -8.42 -9.91 -12.36
N ALA A 311 -8.19 -8.80 -11.66
CA ALA A 311 -8.61 -8.67 -10.27
C ALA A 311 -10.13 -8.80 -10.11
N GLN A 312 -10.91 -8.20 -11.01
CA GLN A 312 -12.37 -8.30 -11.01
C GLN A 312 -12.83 -9.74 -11.24
N ALA A 313 -12.27 -10.45 -12.23
CA ALA A 313 -12.59 -11.84 -12.49
C ALA A 313 -12.23 -12.77 -11.31
N MET A 314 -11.15 -12.46 -10.59
CA MET A 314 -10.78 -13.20 -9.37
C MET A 314 -11.71 -12.89 -8.19
N ILE A 315 -12.21 -11.66 -8.06
CA ILE A 315 -13.24 -11.33 -7.06
C ILE A 315 -14.50 -12.15 -7.33
N GLU A 316 -14.96 -12.20 -8.57
CA GLU A 316 -16.12 -13.00 -8.97
C GLU A 316 -15.92 -14.48 -8.63
N GLU A 317 -14.77 -15.06 -8.98
CA GLU A 317 -14.47 -16.46 -8.67
C GLU A 317 -14.44 -16.76 -7.16
N LEU A 318 -13.94 -15.83 -6.34
CA LEU A 318 -13.84 -16.04 -4.89
C LEU A 318 -15.13 -15.78 -4.11
N THR A 319 -16.12 -15.13 -4.74
CA THR A 319 -17.38 -14.74 -4.09
C THR A 319 -18.54 -15.69 -4.35
N ILE A 320 -18.40 -16.57 -5.36
CA ILE A 320 -19.26 -17.73 -5.64
C ILE A 320 -19.13 -18.75 -4.50
#